data_AF-A0A480AEL0-F1
#
_entry.id   AF-A0A480AEL0-F1
#
_cell.length_a   1.000
_cell.length_b   1.000
_cell.length_c   1.000
_cell.angle_alpha   90.00
_cell.angle_beta   90.00
_cell.angle_gamma   90.00
#
_symmetry.space_group_name_H-M   'P 1'
#
loop_
_entity.id
_entity.type
_entity.pdbx_description
1 polymer ?
#
loop_
_entity_poly.entity_id
_entity_poly.type
_entity_poly.pdbx_seq_one_letter_code
_entity_poly.pdbx_strand_id
1 'polypeptide(L)'
;MSLDITFYSKNGEASDTIEFSEQFYEKLIKSDFTEIGASHKIKIKVDEEEQEIEAIDLNKGIITNRQRLIDFFKEKIVEESKNMIEKLGDAPSKDEYEKQSYSLKKFHEILASVEDKKYDYLERVT
;
A
#
# COMPACT_ATOMS: atom_id res chain seq x y z
N MET A 1 14.38 0.29 11.41
CA MET A 1 13.67 0.77 10.21
C MET A 1 12.26 0.25 10.32
N SER A 2 11.25 1.12 10.34
CA SER A 2 9.87 0.70 10.12
C SER A 2 9.71 0.42 8.64
N LEU A 3 8.95 -0.62 8.29
CA LEU A 3 8.61 -0.93 6.91
C LEU A 3 7.17 -0.47 6.72
N ASP A 4 6.98 0.71 6.17
CA ASP A 4 5.68 1.36 6.06
C ASP A 4 5.42 2.03 4.71
N ILE A 5 4.15 2.19 4.36
CA ILE A 5 3.72 3.08 3.27
C ILE A 5 2.91 4.18 3.91
N THR A 6 3.22 5.42 3.57
CA THR A 6 2.47 6.57 4.04
C THR A 6 1.73 7.24 2.89
N PHE A 7 0.45 7.47 3.10
CA PHE A 7 -0.41 8.23 2.20
C PHE A 7 -0.53 9.66 2.70
N TYR A 8 -0.46 10.64 1.81
CA TYR A 8 -0.62 12.05 2.14
C TYR A 8 -1.69 12.70 1.27
N SER A 9 -2.52 13.53 1.89
CA SER A 9 -3.37 14.49 1.16
C SER A 9 -2.54 15.61 0.51
N LYS A 10 -3.10 16.32 -0.46
CA LYS A 10 -2.45 17.44 -1.16
C LYS A 10 -1.81 18.48 -0.23
N ASN A 11 -2.42 18.71 0.92
CA ASN A 11 -1.99 19.72 1.90
C ASN A 11 -1.41 19.09 3.17
N GLY A 12 -1.00 17.80 3.15
CA GLY A 12 -0.43 17.09 4.31
C GLY A 12 -1.31 17.01 5.57
N GLU A 13 -2.54 17.54 5.53
CA GLU A 13 -3.51 17.61 6.65
C GLU A 13 -4.00 16.22 7.10
N ALA A 14 -4.12 15.28 6.17
CA ALA A 14 -4.44 13.89 6.44
C ALA A 14 -3.31 12.99 5.93
N SER A 15 -2.80 12.16 6.82
CA SER A 15 -1.91 11.05 6.50
C SER A 15 -2.45 9.73 7.04
N ASP A 16 -2.03 8.64 6.43
CA ASP A 16 -2.26 7.29 6.92
C ASP A 16 -1.03 6.44 6.64
N THR A 17 -0.51 5.83 7.70
CA THR A 17 0.72 5.04 7.66
C THR A 17 0.37 3.60 7.95
N ILE A 18 0.65 2.75 6.97
CA ILE A 18 0.40 1.31 7.08
C ILE A 18 1.73 0.63 7.32
N GLU A 19 1.91 0.07 8.52
CA GLU A 19 3.08 -0.70 8.89
C GLU A 19 2.97 -2.16 8.42
N PHE A 20 4.13 -2.76 8.08
CA PHE A 20 4.25 -4.11 7.58
C PHE A 20 5.28 -4.95 8.34
N SER A 21 5.07 -6.26 8.32
CA SER A 21 6.13 -7.24 8.59
C SER A 21 7.15 -7.25 7.45
N GLU A 22 8.40 -7.60 7.75
CA GLU A 22 9.47 -7.80 6.77
C GLU A 22 9.10 -8.78 5.64
N GLN A 23 8.43 -9.89 5.98
CA GLN A 23 7.99 -10.88 5.00
C GLN A 23 6.99 -10.31 3.98
N PHE A 24 6.09 -9.42 4.42
CA PHE A 24 5.15 -8.77 3.52
C PHE A 24 5.86 -7.74 2.64
N TYR A 25 6.77 -6.96 3.23
CA TYR A 25 7.56 -5.99 2.49
C TYR A 25 8.38 -6.67 1.37
N GLU A 26 9.04 -7.78 1.67
CA GLU A 26 9.79 -8.55 0.67
C GLU A 26 8.92 -8.98 -0.52
N LYS A 27 7.69 -9.44 -0.26
CA LYS A 27 6.74 -9.79 -1.34
C LYS A 27 6.41 -8.57 -2.19
N LEU A 28 6.22 -7.42 -1.56
CA LEU A 28 5.86 -6.18 -2.23
C LEU A 28 6.99 -5.67 -3.13
N ILE A 29 8.24 -5.64 -2.64
CA ILE A 29 9.38 -5.16 -3.44
C ILE A 29 9.80 -6.12 -4.56
N LYS A 30 9.48 -7.40 -4.45
CA LYS A 30 9.70 -8.41 -5.50
C LYS A 30 8.58 -8.44 -6.54
N SER A 31 7.66 -7.48 -6.50
CA SER A 31 6.50 -7.40 -7.38
C SER A 31 6.49 -6.10 -8.20
N ASP A 32 5.59 -6.07 -9.19
CA ASP A 32 5.35 -4.94 -10.08
C ASP A 32 4.99 -3.63 -9.34
N PHE A 33 4.63 -3.71 -8.05
CA PHE A 33 4.44 -2.52 -7.20
C PHE A 33 5.57 -1.50 -7.33
N THR A 34 6.82 -1.96 -7.39
CA THR A 34 8.01 -1.09 -7.47
C THR A 34 8.09 -0.30 -8.78
N GLU A 35 7.41 -0.77 -9.82
CA GLU A 35 7.40 -0.18 -11.16
C GLU A 35 6.21 0.78 -11.37
N ILE A 36 5.24 0.78 -10.44
CA ILE A 36 4.02 1.58 -10.57
C ILE A 36 4.25 3.00 -10.05
N GLY A 37 4.58 3.89 -10.99
CA GLY A 37 4.81 5.31 -10.70
C GLY A 37 6.23 5.56 -10.20
N ALA A 38 6.79 6.70 -10.60
CA ALA A 38 8.09 7.14 -10.15
C ALA A 38 7.92 8.07 -8.95
N SER A 39 8.66 7.80 -7.88
CA SER A 39 8.79 8.74 -6.77
C SER A 39 9.49 10.01 -7.26
N HIS A 40 9.02 11.14 -6.80
CA HIS A 40 9.66 12.42 -7.03
C HIS A 40 9.52 13.27 -5.78
N LYS A 41 10.39 14.28 -5.66
CA LYS A 41 10.31 15.23 -4.56
C LYS A 41 9.07 16.10 -4.68
N ILE A 42 8.22 16.06 -3.67
CA ILE A 42 6.98 16.80 -3.56
C ILE A 42 7.04 17.62 -2.29
N LYS A 43 6.67 18.90 -2.39
CA LYS A 43 6.47 19.75 -1.22
C LYS A 43 5.04 19.60 -0.74
N ILE A 44 4.88 19.16 0.50
CA ILE A 44 3.60 19.15 1.22
C ILE A 44 3.71 20.09 2.41
N LYS A 45 2.57 20.58 2.88
CA LYS A 45 2.49 21.37 4.10
C LYS A 45 2.03 20.44 5.22
N VAL A 46 2.77 20.25 6.29
CA VAL A 46 2.34 19.44 7.44
C VAL A 46 2.44 20.33 8.66
N ASP A 47 1.36 20.48 9.43
CA ASP A 47 1.32 21.33 10.64
C ASP A 47 1.88 22.75 10.42
N GLU A 48 1.53 23.35 9.28
CA GLU A 48 1.98 24.68 8.83
C GLU A 48 3.43 24.80 8.35
N GLU A 49 4.24 23.74 8.46
CA GLU A 49 5.60 23.67 7.94
C GLU A 49 5.66 23.06 6.53
N GLU A 50 6.49 23.60 5.64
CA GLU A 50 6.76 22.97 4.34
C GLU A 50 7.75 21.82 4.52
N GLN A 51 7.32 20.61 4.18
CA GLN A 51 8.16 19.42 4.15
C GLN A 51 8.31 18.91 2.72
N GLU A 52 9.53 18.50 2.37
CA GLU A 52 9.82 17.82 1.11
C GLU A 52 9.81 16.31 1.35
N ILE A 53 8.93 15.59 0.64
CA ILE A 53 8.81 14.13 0.68
C ILE A 53 9.14 13.52 -0.68
N GLU A 54 9.61 12.28 -0.72
CA GLU A 54 9.82 11.55 -1.98
C GLU A 54 8.67 10.58 -2.21
N ALA A 55 7.68 11.01 -3.00
CA ALA A 55 6.41 10.30 -3.14
C ALA A 55 5.94 10.20 -4.59
N ILE A 56 5.00 9.29 -4.80
CA ILE A 56 4.29 9.08 -6.06
C ILE A 56 3.05 9.95 -6.04
N ASP A 57 2.88 10.76 -7.07
CA ASP A 57 1.62 11.43 -7.36
C ASP A 57 0.63 10.41 -7.91
N LEU A 58 -0.40 10.11 -7.11
CA LEU A 58 -1.43 9.14 -7.41
C LEU A 58 -2.27 9.54 -8.62
N ASN A 59 -2.41 10.83 -8.91
CA ASN A 59 -3.29 11.35 -9.96
C ASN A 59 -2.54 11.65 -11.27
N LYS A 60 -1.21 11.47 -11.29
CA LYS A 60 -0.37 11.68 -12.48
C LYS A 60 -0.57 10.60 -13.55
N GLY A 61 -0.64 11.03 -14.82
CA GLY A 61 -0.74 10.17 -16.01
C GLY A 61 -2.14 10.13 -16.64
N ILE A 62 -2.25 9.63 -17.89
CA ILE A 62 -3.54 9.41 -18.57
C ILE A 62 -4.29 8.25 -17.88
N ILE A 63 -3.58 7.13 -17.69
CA ILE A 63 -3.96 6.12 -16.71
C ILE A 63 -3.21 6.51 -15.45
N THR A 64 -3.95 6.92 -14.43
CA THR A 64 -3.36 7.46 -13.20
C THR A 64 -2.58 6.37 -12.46
N ASN A 65 -1.53 6.77 -11.73
CA ASN A 65 -0.82 5.83 -10.86
C ASN A 65 -1.76 5.15 -9.85
N ARG A 66 -2.79 5.87 -9.37
CA ARG A 66 -3.87 5.31 -8.55
C ARG A 66 -4.56 4.14 -9.23
N GLN A 67 -4.99 4.30 -10.48
CA GLN A 67 -5.67 3.22 -11.19
C GLN A 67 -4.76 2.01 -11.34
N ARG A 68 -3.49 2.22 -11.71
CA ARG A 68 -2.49 1.14 -11.83
C ARG A 68 -2.27 0.42 -10.50
N LEU A 69 -2.20 1.16 -9.38
CA LEU A 69 -2.06 0.59 -8.04
C LEU A 69 -3.32 -0.19 -7.63
N ILE A 70 -4.51 0.34 -7.88
CA ILE A 70 -5.79 -0.34 -7.61
C ILE A 70 -5.84 -1.68 -8.33
N ASP A 71 -5.51 -1.69 -9.63
CA ASP A 71 -5.56 -2.91 -10.44
C ASP A 71 -4.55 -3.94 -9.91
N PHE A 72 -3.32 -3.51 -9.61
CA PHE A 72 -2.30 -4.34 -9.00
C PHE A 72 -2.75 -4.94 -7.65
N PHE A 73 -3.28 -4.14 -6.74
CA PHE A 73 -3.68 -4.63 -5.41
C PHE A 73 -4.90 -5.55 -5.49
N LYS A 74 -5.84 -5.30 -6.42
CA LYS A 74 -6.96 -6.21 -6.68
C LYS A 74 -6.48 -7.57 -7.18
N GLU A 75 -5.50 -7.60 -8.08
CA GLU A 75 -4.88 -8.84 -8.54
C GLU A 75 -4.18 -9.58 -7.39
N LYS A 76 -3.37 -8.88 -6.59
CA LYS A 76 -2.70 -9.47 -5.42
C LYS A 76 -3.66 -10.01 -4.37
N ILE A 77 -4.79 -9.34 -4.14
CA ILE A 77 -5.85 -9.82 -3.24
C ILE A 77 -6.42 -11.13 -3.75
N VAL A 78 -6.67 -11.27 -5.06
CA VAL A 78 -7.18 -12.51 -5.64
C VAL A 78 -6.15 -13.64 -5.50
N GLU A 79 -4.88 -13.37 -5.78
CA GLU A 79 -3.78 -14.34 -5.61
C GLU A 79 -3.64 -14.80 -4.15
N GLU A 80 -3.55 -13.86 -3.20
CA GLU A 80 -3.42 -14.19 -1.77
C GLU A 80 -4.66 -14.88 -1.22
N SER A 81 -5.87 -14.53 -1.70
CA SER A 81 -7.10 -15.22 -1.28
C SER A 81 -7.06 -16.69 -1.68
N LYS A 82 -6.61 -17.01 -2.90
CA LYS A 82 -6.44 -18.40 -3.35
C LYS A 82 -5.41 -19.14 -2.49
N ASN A 83 -4.24 -18.53 -2.30
CA ASN A 83 -3.17 -19.10 -1.47
C ASN A 83 -3.61 -19.34 -0.02
N MET A 84 -4.39 -18.44 0.56
CA MET A 84 -4.93 -18.56 1.91
C MET A 84 -5.91 -19.74 2.00
N ILE A 85 -6.84 -19.87 1.04
CA ILE A 85 -7.81 -20.99 1.01
C ILE A 85 -7.07 -22.33 0.90
N GLU A 86 -6.07 -22.44 0.02
CA GLU A 86 -5.28 -23.67 -0.14
C GLU A 86 -4.53 -24.07 1.13
N LYS A 87 -4.05 -23.09 1.91
CA LYS A 87 -3.26 -23.34 3.13
C LYS A 87 -4.09 -23.60 4.37
N LEU A 88 -5.29 -23.02 4.47
CA LEU A 88 -6.13 -23.15 5.67
C LEU A 88 -6.84 -24.50 5.76
N GLY A 89 -7.12 -25.14 4.62
CA GLY A 89 -7.95 -26.35 4.60
C GLY A 89 -9.34 -26.09 5.19
N ASP A 90 -9.95 -27.12 5.78
CA ASP A 90 -11.35 -27.06 6.20
C ASP A 90 -11.57 -26.51 7.64
N ALA A 91 -10.58 -26.63 8.52
CA ALA A 91 -10.72 -26.29 9.94
C ALA A 91 -9.41 -25.72 10.53
N PRO A 92 -8.98 -24.53 10.11
CA PRO A 92 -7.76 -23.92 10.62
C PRO A 92 -7.91 -23.52 12.09
N SER A 93 -6.82 -23.60 12.83
CA SER A 93 -6.71 -22.95 14.13
C SER A 93 -6.72 -21.41 13.99
N LYS A 94 -6.94 -20.72 15.11
CA LYS A 94 -6.89 -19.25 15.14
C LYS A 94 -5.53 -18.71 14.68
N ASP A 95 -4.44 -19.31 15.15
CA ASP A 95 -3.08 -18.87 14.83
C ASP A 95 -2.75 -19.10 13.35
N GLU A 96 -3.22 -20.20 12.77
CA GLU A 96 -3.11 -20.45 11.34
C GLU A 96 -3.92 -19.42 10.54
N TYR A 97 -5.16 -19.14 10.95
CA TYR A 97 -5.98 -18.13 10.30
C TYR A 97 -5.32 -16.74 10.34
N GLU A 98 -4.83 -16.31 11.49
CA GLU A 98 -4.16 -15.02 11.63
C GLU A 98 -2.90 -14.95 10.76
N LYS A 99 -2.08 -16.00 10.76
CA LYS A 99 -0.86 -16.07 9.94
C LYS A 99 -1.16 -16.06 8.44
N GLN A 100 -2.12 -16.86 7.98
CA GLN A 100 -2.43 -16.94 6.55
C GLN A 100 -3.23 -15.72 6.05
N SER A 101 -4.02 -15.07 6.92
CA SER A 101 -4.79 -13.87 6.55
C SER A 101 -4.00 -12.56 6.60
N TYR A 102 -2.79 -12.55 7.18
CA TYR A 102 -2.02 -11.32 7.40
C TYR A 102 -1.76 -10.54 6.10
N SER A 103 -1.16 -11.19 5.08
CA SER A 103 -0.85 -10.52 3.81
C SER A 103 -2.13 -10.01 3.12
N LEU A 104 -3.19 -10.81 3.13
CA LEU A 104 -4.48 -10.44 2.55
C LEU A 104 -5.07 -9.19 3.23
N LYS A 105 -5.07 -9.15 4.56
CA LYS A 105 -5.52 -7.97 5.33
C LYS A 105 -4.71 -6.72 4.98
N LYS A 106 -3.39 -6.84 4.88
CA LYS A 106 -2.52 -5.71 4.50
C LYS A 106 -2.77 -5.22 3.08
N PHE A 107 -2.97 -6.11 2.12
CA PHE A 107 -3.34 -5.68 0.77
C PHE A 107 -4.70 -4.96 0.74
N HIS A 108 -5.68 -5.42 1.51
CA HIS A 108 -6.96 -4.71 1.64
C HIS A 108 -6.82 -3.33 2.30
N GLU A 109 -6.02 -3.21 3.35
CA GLU A 109 -5.74 -1.95 4.03
C GLU A 109 -5.11 -0.93 3.06
N ILE A 110 -4.08 -1.35 2.32
CA ILE A 110 -3.43 -0.50 1.31
C ILE A 110 -4.40 -0.13 0.19
N LEU A 111 -5.18 -1.09 -0.33
CA LEU A 111 -6.16 -0.82 -1.38
C LEU A 111 -7.18 0.23 -0.93
N ALA A 112 -7.67 0.14 0.31
CA ALA A 112 -8.61 1.10 0.86
C ALA A 112 -8.02 2.53 0.86
N SER A 113 -6.76 2.69 1.28
CA SER A 113 -6.09 3.99 1.26
C SER A 113 -5.77 4.47 -0.16
N VAL A 114 -5.45 3.58 -1.11
CA VAL A 114 -5.31 3.96 -2.53
C VAL A 114 -6.65 4.38 -3.15
N GLU A 115 -7.76 3.74 -2.79
CA GLU A 115 -9.10 4.10 -3.31
C GLU A 115 -9.65 5.38 -2.67
N ASP A 116 -9.18 5.75 -1.48
CA ASP A 116 -9.58 6.99 -0.82
C ASP A 116 -9.03 8.23 -1.56
N LYS A 117 -9.96 9.01 -2.09
CA LYS A 117 -9.67 10.21 -2.88
C LYS A 117 -9.13 11.37 -2.06
N LYS A 118 -9.12 11.28 -0.73
CA LYS A 118 -8.52 12.33 0.12
C LYS A 118 -6.99 12.33 0.06
N TYR A 119 -6.37 11.22 -0.35
CA TYR A 119 -4.93 11.12 -0.52
C TYR A 119 -4.55 11.43 -1.95
N ASP A 120 -3.46 12.16 -2.16
CA ASP A 120 -2.93 12.51 -3.48
C ASP A 120 -1.54 11.92 -3.71
N TYR A 121 -0.83 11.58 -2.63
CA TYR A 121 0.55 11.12 -2.67
C TYR A 121 0.72 9.82 -1.89
N LEU A 122 1.61 8.96 -2.39
CA LEU A 122 2.04 7.72 -1.74
C LEU A 122 3.56 7.73 -1.61
N GLU A 123 4.05 7.72 -0.37
CA GLU A 123 5.46 7.50 -0.05
C GLU A 123 5.70 6.00 0.18
N ARG A 124 6.69 5.46 -0.52
CA ARG A 124 7.10 4.06 -0.36
C ARG A 124 8.09 3.96 0.80
N VAL A 125 8.08 2.80 1.44
CA VAL A 125 9.07 2.34 2.44
C VAL A 125 10.46 2.91 2.15
N THR A 126 11.06 3.57 3.14
CA THR A 126 12.47 4.03 3.14
C THR A 126 13.38 3.14 3.97
#